data_AF-A0A8C9T3Y4-F1
#
_entry.id   AF-A0A8C9T3Y4-F1
#
_cell.length_a   1.000
_cell.length_b   1.000
_cell.length_c   1.000
_cell.angle_alpha   90.00
_cell.angle_beta   90.00
_cell.angle_gamma   90.00
#
_symmetry.space_group_name_H-M   'P 1'
#
loop_
_entity.id
_entity.type
_entity.pdbx_description
1 polymer ?
#
loop_
_entity_poly.entity_id
_entity_poly.type
_entity_poly.pdbx_seq_one_letter_code
_entity_poly.pdbx_strand_id
1 'polypeptide(L)'
;QLENVRGARCSYTTAKMAVSLFSGVRLLSIGDANGDIQRHSEQQPLRLEVKTTQDAALLSLSTAEETCVFKCSVTRETECSRVAKQSFIITLGCNSVLLQFSSPTDFSSFYNILKNCRGHNLERSAFSERTEESSAVQYFQFYGYLSQQQNMMQDYVRTGTYQRAILQNHTDFKDKVVLDVGCGSGILSFFAAQAGARKVYAVEASTMAQHAEVLVNSNGLTDRVVVIPGKVEEVSLPEQVDIIISEPMGYMLFNERMLESYLHAKKFLKPNGNMFPTIGDVHLAPFTDEQLYMEQFTKANFWYQPSFHGVDLSALRGAAVDEYFRQPIVDTFDIRILMAKSVKYTVNFLEAKEDDLYRIEIPFKFHMVNSGLVHGLAFWFDVAFIGSVMTVWLSTAPTEPLTHWYQVRCLLQSPLFAKAGDTMSGTALLIANKRQSYDISIVAQVDQTGSKSSNLLDLKNPFFRYTGSTPAPPPGSHYTSPSENMWNTGGAYNMSQGMTVSGTQTQPNLPVYIHVPNAEHRDSNHTHSRMGSIMSTGIVQGSAGQPAPSSSTYYPINSQFTMGGPAISMASPMAIPSNTVHYGS
;
A
#
# COMPACT_ATOMS: atom_id res chain seq x y z
N GLN A 1 17.41 25.61 77.16
CA GLN A 1 16.92 26.29 75.95
C GLN A 1 16.14 25.23 75.19
N LEU A 2 14.87 24.97 75.52
CA LEU A 2 13.65 25.70 75.13
C LEU A 2 13.56 25.96 73.61
N GLU A 3 12.43 25.47 73.05
CA GLU A 3 11.85 25.66 71.70
C GLU A 3 12.51 24.84 70.57
N ASN A 4 11.84 23.98 69.80
CA ASN A 4 10.49 24.11 69.23
C ASN A 4 9.82 22.74 69.00
N VAL A 5 8.59 22.62 69.50
CA VAL A 5 7.60 21.59 69.15
C VAL A 5 6.72 22.20 68.04
N ARG A 6 6.46 21.48 66.94
CA ARG A 6 5.14 21.43 66.26
C ARG A 6 5.10 20.49 65.06
N GLY A 7 4.48 19.32 65.28
CA GLY A 7 3.40 18.77 64.45
C GLY A 7 3.69 18.42 63.00
N ALA A 8 4.12 17.17 62.75
CA ALA A 8 3.88 16.51 61.48
C ALA A 8 2.36 16.27 61.31
N ARG A 9 1.69 17.16 60.55
CA ARG A 9 0.33 16.88 60.05
C ARG A 9 0.45 15.90 58.88
N CYS A 10 -0.07 14.70 59.08
CA CYS A 10 -0.39 13.76 58.02
C CYS A 10 -1.44 14.41 57.11
N SER A 11 -1.04 14.89 55.93
CA SER A 11 -1.98 15.38 54.91
C SER A 11 -2.53 14.19 54.15
N TYR A 12 -3.69 13.69 54.58
CA TYR A 12 -4.56 12.93 53.69
C TYR A 12 -5.11 13.90 52.65
N THR A 13 -4.51 13.92 51.47
CA THR A 13 -5.09 14.55 50.27
C THR A 13 -6.30 13.71 49.86
N THR A 14 -7.50 14.13 50.27
CA THR A 14 -8.75 13.63 49.71
C THR A 14 -8.76 13.94 48.21
N ALA A 15 -8.59 12.92 47.38
CA ALA A 15 -8.74 13.03 45.94
C ALA A 15 -10.16 13.56 45.65
N LYS A 16 -10.27 14.72 45.01
CA LYS A 16 -11.57 15.25 44.56
C LYS A 16 -12.13 14.29 43.49
N MET A 17 -13.21 13.58 43.80
CA MET A 17 -13.96 12.85 42.78
C MET A 17 -14.59 13.86 41.81
N ALA A 18 -14.31 13.74 40.52
CA ALA A 18 -15.03 14.50 39.51
C ALA A 18 -16.44 13.91 39.34
N VAL A 19 -17.44 14.79 39.36
CA VAL A 19 -18.86 14.44 39.22
C VAL A 19 -19.38 15.12 37.96
N SER A 20 -19.93 14.34 37.03
CA SER A 20 -20.58 14.84 35.81
C SER A 20 -22.07 14.51 35.83
N LEU A 21 -22.89 15.41 35.29
CA LEU A 21 -24.35 15.31 35.33
C LEU A 21 -24.91 15.42 33.91
N PHE A 22 -25.79 14.48 33.56
CA PHE A 22 -26.52 14.46 32.30
C PHE A 22 -28.02 14.42 32.58
N SER A 23 -28.77 15.26 31.89
CA SER A 23 -30.23 15.36 32.06
C SER A 23 -30.96 14.80 30.84
N GLY A 24 -32.13 14.21 31.08
CA GLY A 24 -32.94 13.64 30.00
C GLY A 24 -32.44 12.30 29.48
N VAL A 25 -31.63 11.57 30.26
CA VAL A 25 -31.18 10.22 29.91
C VAL A 25 -32.34 9.25 30.12
N ARG A 26 -32.60 8.38 29.15
CA ARG A 26 -33.61 7.33 29.26
C ARG A 26 -32.94 5.98 29.49
N LEU A 27 -33.49 5.21 30.41
CA LEU A 27 -33.08 3.85 30.69
C LEU A 27 -33.99 2.88 29.93
N LEU A 28 -33.42 2.08 29.04
CA LEU A 28 -34.13 1.07 28.26
C LEU A 28 -33.55 -0.30 28.66
N SER A 29 -34.38 -1.20 29.19
CA SER A 29 -33.93 -2.56 29.51
C SER A 29 -33.81 -3.40 28.24
N ILE A 30 -32.74 -4.17 28.10
CA ILE A 30 -32.57 -5.15 27.02
C ILE A 30 -32.12 -6.48 27.65
N GLY A 31 -33.06 -7.40 27.84
CA GLY A 31 -32.79 -8.78 28.20
C GLY A 31 -32.87 -9.07 29.70
N ASP A 32 -33.76 -9.98 30.07
CA ASP A 32 -33.59 -10.83 31.26
C ASP A 32 -32.79 -12.10 30.89
N ALA A 33 -32.58 -13.00 31.85
CA ALA A 33 -31.77 -14.22 31.69
C ALA A 33 -32.20 -15.15 30.52
N ASN A 34 -33.36 -14.92 29.88
CA ASN A 34 -33.85 -15.69 28.74
C ASN A 34 -33.62 -15.01 27.37
N GLY A 35 -33.04 -13.79 27.35
CA GLY A 35 -32.75 -13.06 26.10
C GLY A 35 -33.94 -12.27 25.53
N ASP A 36 -35.05 -12.18 26.26
CA ASP A 36 -36.26 -11.47 25.82
C ASP A 36 -36.15 -9.95 26.06
N ILE A 37 -36.47 -9.16 25.04
CA ILE A 37 -36.42 -7.69 25.11
C ILE A 37 -37.65 -7.15 25.85
N GLN A 38 -37.52 -6.93 27.16
CA GLN A 38 -38.57 -6.25 27.94
C GLN A 38 -38.53 -4.72 27.73
N ARG A 39 -39.47 -4.20 26.94
CA ARG A 39 -39.70 -2.75 26.83
C ARG A 39 -40.50 -2.26 28.04
N HIS A 40 -39.83 -1.75 29.07
CA HIS A 40 -40.54 -1.03 30.13
C HIS A 40 -41.19 0.26 29.58
N SER A 41 -42.47 0.44 29.89
CA SER A 41 -43.37 1.48 29.39
C SER A 41 -43.19 2.86 30.06
N GLU A 42 -42.22 3.04 30.95
CA GLU A 42 -41.99 4.31 31.66
C GLU A 42 -40.72 5.00 31.13
N GLN A 43 -40.87 5.69 30.00
CA GLN A 43 -39.83 6.50 29.36
C GLN A 43 -39.66 7.87 30.03
N GLN A 44 -39.58 7.90 31.35
CA GLN A 44 -39.36 9.18 32.04
C GLN A 44 -37.90 9.63 31.86
N PRO A 45 -37.66 10.92 31.58
CA PRO A 45 -36.31 11.47 31.53
C PRO A 45 -35.68 11.41 32.92
N LEU A 46 -34.53 10.73 33.03
CA LEU A 46 -33.77 10.59 34.25
C LEU A 46 -32.56 11.54 34.26
N ARG A 47 -32.08 11.80 35.47
CA ARG A 47 -30.81 12.48 35.72
C ARG A 47 -29.73 11.44 35.95
N LEU A 48 -28.72 11.40 35.09
CA LEU A 48 -27.56 10.53 35.23
C LEU A 48 -26.43 11.30 35.90
N GLU A 49 -25.99 10.80 37.05
CA GLU A 49 -24.78 11.23 37.75
C GLU A 49 -23.66 10.21 37.48
N VAL A 50 -22.51 10.72 37.03
CA VAL A 50 -21.31 9.92 36.78
C VAL A 50 -20.23 10.38 37.75
N LYS A 51 -19.87 9.52 38.70
CA LYS A 51 -18.75 9.74 39.61
C LYS A 51 -17.56 8.91 39.16
N THR A 52 -16.46 9.59 38.85
CA THR A 52 -15.27 8.93 38.33
C THR A 52 -14.21 8.74 39.40
N THR A 53 -13.63 7.55 39.43
CA THR A 53 -12.38 7.23 40.15
C THR A 53 -11.30 6.88 39.12
N GLN A 54 -10.07 6.56 39.57
CA GLN A 54 -8.98 6.17 38.65
C GLN A 54 -9.33 4.95 37.78
N ASP A 55 -10.07 3.98 38.32
CA ASP A 55 -10.27 2.67 37.68
C ASP A 55 -11.74 2.31 37.41
N ALA A 56 -12.67 3.18 37.81
CA ALA A 56 -14.10 2.92 37.67
C ALA A 56 -14.94 4.20 37.52
N ALA A 57 -16.02 4.10 36.76
CA ALA A 57 -17.07 5.11 36.69
C ALA A 57 -18.35 4.58 37.35
N LEU A 58 -18.78 5.21 38.44
CA LEU A 58 -20.03 4.90 39.11
C LEU A 58 -21.16 5.70 38.45
N LEU A 59 -22.08 4.99 37.82
CA LEU A 59 -23.27 5.55 37.18
C LEU A 59 -24.45 5.45 38.15
N SER A 60 -25.13 6.56 38.40
CA SER A 60 -26.36 6.61 39.20
C SER A 60 -27.43 7.38 38.43
N LEU A 61 -28.53 6.72 38.05
CA LEU A 61 -29.68 7.39 37.47
C LEU A 61 -30.74 7.64 38.54
N SER A 62 -31.24 8.87 38.61
CA SER A 62 -32.30 9.26 39.53
C SER A 62 -33.47 9.96 38.82
N THR A 63 -34.66 9.89 39.42
CA THR A 63 -35.84 10.64 39.01
C THR A 63 -35.70 12.13 39.37
N ALA A 64 -36.62 12.97 38.90
CA ALA A 64 -36.69 14.38 39.29
C ALA A 64 -36.85 14.61 40.81
N GLU A 65 -37.37 13.61 41.53
CA GLU A 65 -37.54 13.59 42.99
C GLU A 65 -36.32 12.99 43.73
N GLU A 66 -35.17 12.92 43.05
CA GLU A 66 -33.90 12.36 43.55
C GLU A 66 -33.94 10.88 43.97
N THR A 67 -34.98 10.14 43.58
CA THR A 67 -35.05 8.69 43.83
C THR A 67 -34.15 7.94 42.86
N CYS A 68 -33.17 7.18 43.36
CA CYS A 68 -32.24 6.39 42.54
C CYS A 68 -32.96 5.19 41.93
N VAL A 69 -32.96 5.10 40.59
CA VAL A 69 -33.65 4.07 39.81
C VAL A 69 -32.68 2.99 39.32
N PHE A 70 -31.43 3.37 39.04
CA PHE A 70 -30.40 2.44 38.58
C PHE A 70 -29.02 2.89 39.03
N LYS A 71 -28.21 1.94 39.46
CA LYS A 71 -26.82 2.20 39.84
C LYS A 71 -25.93 1.06 39.39
N CYS A 72 -24.84 1.38 38.71
CA CYS A 72 -23.83 0.39 38.35
C CYS A 72 -22.42 1.00 38.42
N SER A 73 -21.43 0.13 38.53
CA SER A 73 -20.03 0.49 38.37
C SER A 73 -19.55 -0.02 37.02
N VAL A 74 -19.00 0.86 36.20
CA VAL A 74 -18.38 0.51 34.93
C VAL A 74 -16.87 0.51 35.13
N THR A 75 -16.27 -0.67 34.98
CA THR A 75 -14.82 -0.91 35.08
C THR A 75 -14.24 -1.33 33.72
N ARG A 76 -12.94 -1.63 33.68
CA ARG A 76 -12.27 -2.14 32.47
C ARG A 76 -12.88 -3.45 31.98
N GLU A 77 -13.30 -4.33 32.89
CA GLU A 77 -13.88 -5.65 32.65
C GLU A 77 -15.38 -5.60 32.31
N THR A 78 -16.03 -4.44 32.46
CA THR A 78 -17.46 -4.31 32.18
C THR A 78 -17.72 -4.33 30.67
N GLU A 79 -18.50 -5.30 30.22
CA GLU A 79 -18.97 -5.39 28.83
C GLU A 79 -19.93 -4.23 28.53
N CYS A 80 -19.50 -3.32 27.66
CA CYS A 80 -20.31 -2.18 27.25
C CYS A 80 -19.90 -1.70 25.86
N SER A 81 -20.84 -1.09 25.14
CA SER A 81 -20.58 -0.61 23.79
C SER A 81 -21.43 0.61 23.42
N ARG A 82 -20.92 1.39 22.48
CA ARG A 82 -21.69 2.46 21.85
C ARG A 82 -22.72 1.83 20.91
N VAL A 83 -23.97 2.28 21.02
CA VAL A 83 -25.07 1.91 20.13
C VAL A 83 -25.57 3.18 19.44
N ALA A 84 -25.47 3.24 18.11
CA ALA A 84 -25.84 4.41 17.32
C ALA A 84 -25.13 5.73 17.76
N LYS A 85 -25.76 6.89 17.51
CA LYS A 85 -25.16 8.21 17.76
C LYS A 85 -25.38 8.75 19.18
N GLN A 86 -26.30 8.17 19.95
CA GLN A 86 -26.79 8.72 21.21
C GLN A 86 -27.09 7.64 22.26
N SER A 87 -26.63 6.41 22.08
CA SER A 87 -26.97 5.32 22.99
C SER A 87 -25.75 4.51 23.41
N PHE A 88 -25.84 3.92 24.60
CA PHE A 88 -24.76 3.16 25.21
C PHE A 88 -25.34 1.93 25.91
N ILE A 89 -24.85 0.75 25.56
CA ILE A 89 -25.28 -0.50 26.19
C ILE A 89 -24.26 -0.94 27.24
N ILE A 90 -24.74 -1.42 28.38
CA ILE A 90 -23.95 -1.96 29.48
C ILE A 90 -24.53 -3.32 29.84
N THR A 91 -23.71 -4.36 29.84
CA THR A 91 -24.07 -5.72 30.23
C THR A 91 -23.53 -6.00 31.62
N LEU A 92 -24.43 -6.35 32.54
CA LEU A 92 -24.17 -6.62 33.95
C LEU A 92 -24.63 -8.04 34.26
N GLY A 93 -23.72 -9.01 34.17
CA GLY A 93 -24.07 -10.42 34.30
C GLY A 93 -24.96 -10.87 33.13
N CYS A 94 -26.17 -11.34 33.43
CA CYS A 94 -27.14 -11.79 32.42
C CYS A 94 -28.12 -10.71 31.93
N ASN A 95 -28.02 -9.47 32.43
CA ASN A 95 -28.92 -8.38 32.05
C ASN A 95 -28.17 -7.30 31.27
N SER A 96 -28.75 -6.80 30.17
CA SER A 96 -28.21 -5.65 29.46
C SER A 96 -29.12 -4.43 29.61
N VAL A 97 -28.48 -3.27 29.69
CA VAL A 97 -29.15 -1.99 29.92
C VAL A 97 -28.68 -1.01 28.87
N LEU A 98 -29.61 -0.39 28.17
CA LEU A 98 -29.36 0.62 27.15
C LEU A 98 -29.69 2.01 27.70
N LEU A 99 -28.68 2.86 27.77
CA LEU A 99 -28.82 4.28 28.07
C LEU A 99 -29.01 5.05 26.77
N GLN A 100 -30.04 5.89 26.68
CA GLN A 100 -30.26 6.79 25.56
C GLN A 100 -30.17 8.24 26.02
N PHE A 101 -29.30 9.02 25.38
CA PHE A 101 -29.06 10.43 25.70
C PHE A 101 -29.96 11.34 24.87
N SER A 102 -30.37 12.45 25.48
CA SER A 102 -31.20 13.49 24.85
C SER A 102 -30.47 14.21 23.71
N SER A 103 -29.14 14.36 23.79
CA SER A 103 -28.32 15.00 22.78
C SER A 103 -27.05 14.19 22.40
N PRO A 104 -26.55 14.27 21.15
CA PRO A 104 -25.29 13.63 20.76
C PRO A 104 -24.07 14.23 21.47
N THR A 105 -24.17 15.50 21.86
CA THR A 105 -23.13 16.22 22.59
C THR A 105 -22.97 15.67 24.01
N ASP A 106 -24.08 15.41 24.70
CA ASP A 106 -24.08 14.79 26.03
C ASP A 106 -23.56 13.35 25.98
N PHE A 107 -24.00 12.59 24.97
CA PHE A 107 -23.47 11.25 24.73
C PHE A 107 -21.95 11.27 24.51
N SER A 108 -21.44 12.21 23.71
CA SER A 108 -20.01 12.32 23.43
C SER A 108 -19.21 12.66 24.69
N SER A 109 -19.72 13.58 25.51
CA SER A 109 -19.12 13.94 26.80
C SER A 109 -19.11 12.74 27.77
N PHE A 110 -20.24 12.03 27.89
CA PHE A 110 -20.36 10.81 28.69
C PHE A 110 -19.40 9.71 28.22
N TYR A 111 -19.34 9.46 26.90
CA TYR A 111 -18.50 8.44 26.31
C TYR A 111 -17.01 8.73 26.54
N ASN A 112 -16.60 10.01 26.45
CA ASN A 112 -15.24 10.43 26.77
C ASN A 112 -14.90 10.21 28.25
N ILE A 113 -15.83 10.46 29.16
CA ILE A 113 -15.65 10.20 30.60
C ILE A 113 -15.43 8.70 30.84
N LEU A 114 -16.28 7.84 30.25
CA LEU A 114 -16.12 6.39 30.37
C LEU A 114 -14.83 5.89 29.74
N LYS A 115 -14.44 6.44 28.58
CA LYS A 115 -13.16 6.14 27.93
C LYS A 115 -12.01 6.39 28.91
N ASN A 116 -11.98 7.55 29.56
CA ASN A 116 -10.94 7.90 30.52
C ASN A 116 -10.91 6.97 31.76
N CYS A 117 -12.06 6.56 32.30
CA CYS A 117 -12.14 5.73 33.50
C CYS A 117 -11.93 4.23 33.30
N ARG A 118 -12.18 3.70 32.10
CA ARG A 118 -11.92 2.27 31.78
C ARG A 118 -10.45 1.98 31.50
N GLY A 119 -9.54 2.91 31.83
CA GLY A 119 -8.13 2.76 31.52
C GLY A 119 -7.80 2.95 30.04
N HIS A 120 -8.60 3.70 29.26
CA HIS A 120 -8.07 4.31 28.03
C HIS A 120 -7.25 5.58 28.32
N ASN A 121 -6.62 5.66 29.50
CA ASN A 121 -5.20 6.00 29.48
C ASN A 121 -4.48 4.81 28.83
N LEU A 122 -4.59 4.69 27.50
CA LEU A 122 -3.46 4.15 26.78
C LEU A 122 -2.30 5.02 27.27
N GLU A 123 -1.30 4.43 27.92
CA GLU A 123 0.03 4.98 27.75
C GLU A 123 0.13 5.23 26.26
N ARG A 124 0.19 6.51 25.88
CA ARG A 124 0.14 6.89 24.48
C ARG A 124 1.41 6.32 23.87
N SER A 125 1.27 5.15 23.25
CA SER A 125 2.36 4.52 22.54
C SER A 125 2.75 5.43 21.38
N ALA A 126 4.01 5.42 20.98
CA ALA A 126 4.49 6.19 19.84
C ALA A 126 3.58 5.99 18.61
N PHE A 127 3.12 4.74 18.39
CA PHE A 127 2.15 4.41 17.36
C PHE A 127 0.82 5.18 17.49
N SER A 128 0.21 5.20 18.69
CA SER A 128 -1.08 5.85 18.92
C SER A 128 -1.02 7.38 18.82
N GLU A 129 0.15 7.99 19.07
CA GLU A 129 0.33 9.44 18.93
C GLU A 129 0.45 9.85 17.45
N ARG A 130 1.12 9.03 16.64
CA ARG A 130 1.40 9.33 15.23
C ARG A 130 0.32 8.86 14.25
N THR A 131 -0.65 8.06 14.70
CA THR A 131 -1.64 7.38 13.84
C THR A 131 -3.07 7.65 14.28
N GLU A 132 -3.94 8.02 13.34
CA GLU A 132 -5.38 8.10 13.56
C GLU A 132 -6.00 6.71 13.80
N GLU A 133 -6.89 6.62 14.80
CA GLU A 133 -7.52 5.37 15.23
C GLU A 133 -8.27 4.67 14.07
N SER A 134 -8.99 5.44 13.24
CA SER A 134 -9.69 4.90 12.06
C SER A 134 -8.73 4.29 11.03
N SER A 135 -7.60 4.94 10.77
CA SER A 135 -6.58 4.42 9.86
C SER A 135 -5.96 3.14 10.43
N ALA A 136 -5.59 3.14 11.71
CA ALA A 136 -4.99 1.97 12.37
C ALA A 136 -5.92 0.74 12.33
N VAL A 137 -7.21 0.93 12.64
CA VAL A 137 -8.18 -0.18 12.62
C VAL A 137 -8.31 -0.76 11.22
N GLN A 138 -8.47 0.08 10.19
CA GLN A 138 -8.58 -0.39 8.81
C GLN A 138 -7.30 -1.11 8.36
N TYR A 139 -6.14 -0.58 8.73
CA TYR A 139 -4.83 -1.16 8.43
C TYR A 139 -4.69 -2.57 9.02
N PHE A 140 -4.92 -2.75 10.33
CA PHE A 140 -4.78 -4.08 10.94
C PHE A 140 -5.87 -5.06 10.51
N GLN A 141 -7.08 -4.58 10.19
CA GLN A 141 -8.12 -5.42 9.58
C GLN A 141 -7.70 -5.94 8.21
N PHE A 142 -7.09 -5.08 7.37
CA PHE A 142 -6.59 -5.48 6.06
C PHE A 142 -5.54 -6.61 6.18
N TYR A 143 -4.57 -6.46 7.08
CA TYR A 143 -3.54 -7.48 7.30
C TYR A 143 -4.03 -8.75 8.04
N GLY A 144 -5.20 -8.69 8.67
CA GLY A 144 -5.87 -9.83 9.29
C GLY A 144 -6.49 -10.83 8.29
N TYR A 145 -6.57 -10.50 6.99
CA TYR A 145 -7.08 -11.41 5.97
C TYR A 145 -5.99 -12.35 5.43
N LEU A 146 -6.25 -13.66 5.44
CA LEU A 146 -5.36 -14.66 4.85
C LEU A 146 -5.08 -14.43 3.37
N SER A 147 -6.05 -13.90 2.61
CA SER A 147 -5.86 -13.59 1.19
C SER A 147 -4.80 -12.52 0.97
N GLN A 148 -4.67 -11.53 1.87
CA GLN A 148 -3.62 -10.52 1.76
C GLN A 148 -2.25 -11.10 2.09
N GLN A 149 -2.17 -11.96 3.11
CA GLN A 149 -0.94 -12.71 3.42
C GLN A 149 -0.53 -13.60 2.24
N GLN A 150 -1.50 -14.26 1.59
CA GLN A 150 -1.24 -15.07 0.40
C GLN A 150 -0.70 -14.24 -0.77
N ASN A 151 -1.29 -13.07 -1.06
CA ASN A 151 -0.79 -12.16 -2.11
C ASN A 151 0.69 -11.82 -1.89
N MET A 152 1.06 -11.54 -0.64
CA MET A 152 2.43 -11.26 -0.23
C MET A 152 3.36 -12.47 -0.36
N MET A 153 2.90 -13.67 0.04
CA MET A 153 3.70 -14.90 0.00
C MET A 153 3.84 -15.50 -1.40
N GLN A 154 2.91 -15.21 -2.32
CA GLN A 154 2.97 -15.65 -3.71
C GLN A 154 3.93 -14.80 -4.57
N ASP A 155 4.32 -13.61 -4.09
CA ASP A 155 5.42 -12.85 -4.68
C ASP A 155 6.74 -13.59 -4.40
N TYR A 156 7.13 -14.45 -5.34
CA TYR A 156 8.31 -15.30 -5.20
C TYR A 156 9.61 -14.48 -5.17
N VAL A 157 9.65 -13.33 -5.86
CA VAL A 157 10.82 -12.43 -5.81
C VAL A 157 10.99 -11.93 -4.39
N ARG A 158 9.90 -11.48 -3.75
CA ARG A 158 9.91 -11.12 -2.32
C ARG A 158 10.29 -12.30 -1.44
N THR A 159 9.44 -13.30 -1.33
CA THR A 159 9.59 -14.37 -0.32
C THR A 159 10.87 -15.16 -0.52
N GLY A 160 11.22 -15.46 -1.77
CA GLY A 160 12.45 -16.19 -2.10
C GLY A 160 13.71 -15.37 -1.79
N THR A 161 13.71 -14.05 -2.01
CA THR A 161 14.88 -13.22 -1.70
C THR A 161 15.11 -13.09 -0.20
N TYR A 162 14.05 -12.93 0.60
CA TYR A 162 14.14 -12.97 2.06
C TYR A 162 14.70 -14.31 2.56
N GLN A 163 14.17 -15.43 2.06
CA GLN A 163 14.68 -16.75 2.43
C GLN A 163 16.16 -16.90 2.09
N ARG A 164 16.58 -16.52 0.87
CA ARG A 164 17.99 -16.56 0.47
C ARG A 164 18.87 -15.68 1.36
N ALA A 165 18.45 -14.45 1.63
CA ALA A 165 19.19 -13.52 2.48
C ALA A 165 19.44 -14.10 3.87
N ILE A 166 18.42 -14.69 4.49
CA ILE A 166 18.49 -15.30 5.83
C ILE A 166 19.35 -16.58 5.81
N LEU A 167 19.09 -17.51 4.88
CA LEU A 167 19.78 -18.80 4.85
C LEU A 167 21.26 -18.68 4.40
N GLN A 168 21.57 -17.78 3.47
CA GLN A 168 22.96 -17.57 3.02
C GLN A 168 23.80 -16.85 4.08
N ASN A 169 23.15 -16.07 4.94
CA ASN A 169 23.77 -15.44 6.12
C ASN A 169 23.45 -16.20 7.42
N HIS A 170 23.34 -17.53 7.37
CA HIS A 170 22.94 -18.33 8.54
C HIS A 170 23.81 -18.09 9.79
N THR A 171 25.06 -17.62 9.67
CA THR A 171 25.91 -17.27 10.82
C THR A 171 25.34 -16.11 11.65
N ASP A 172 24.54 -15.24 11.04
CA ASP A 172 23.85 -14.12 11.71
C ASP A 172 22.58 -14.57 12.45
N PHE A 173 22.14 -15.81 12.24
CA PHE A 173 20.93 -16.38 12.83
C PHE A 173 21.22 -17.58 13.74
N LYS A 174 22.22 -18.40 13.42
CA LYS A 174 22.52 -19.63 14.17
C LYS A 174 22.80 -19.33 15.64
N ASP A 175 22.04 -19.99 16.51
CA ASP A 175 22.08 -19.86 17.97
C ASP A 175 21.79 -18.42 18.48
N LYS A 176 21.22 -17.55 17.63
CA LYS A 176 20.86 -16.17 17.94
C LYS A 176 19.41 -16.01 18.38
N VAL A 177 19.13 -14.88 19.01
CA VAL A 177 17.77 -14.41 19.34
C VAL A 177 17.33 -13.42 18.28
N VAL A 178 16.15 -13.65 17.70
CA VAL A 178 15.61 -12.89 16.58
C VAL A 178 14.30 -12.21 16.99
N LEU A 179 14.09 -10.98 16.55
CA LEU A 179 12.78 -10.31 16.59
C LEU A 179 12.24 -10.18 15.15
N ASP A 180 11.04 -10.69 14.91
CA ASP A 180 10.30 -10.53 13.66
C ASP A 180 9.18 -9.50 13.89
N VAL A 181 9.30 -8.32 13.27
CA VAL A 181 8.39 -7.17 13.49
C VAL A 181 7.31 -7.16 12.41
N GLY A 182 6.06 -7.32 12.82
CA GLY A 182 4.92 -7.45 11.91
C GLY A 182 4.99 -8.79 11.18
N CYS A 183 5.07 -9.89 11.93
CA CYS A 183 5.40 -11.19 11.38
C CYS A 183 4.33 -11.74 10.42
N GLY A 184 3.11 -11.19 10.40
CA GLY A 184 2.02 -11.65 9.57
C GLY A 184 1.73 -13.13 9.82
N SER A 185 1.87 -13.96 8.78
CA SER A 185 1.74 -15.42 8.90
C SER A 185 2.90 -16.11 9.65
N GLY A 186 3.98 -15.38 9.96
CA GLY A 186 5.20 -15.89 10.58
C GLY A 186 6.25 -16.40 9.59
N ILE A 187 6.07 -16.21 8.28
CA ILE A 187 6.94 -16.78 7.24
C ILE A 187 8.44 -16.48 7.44
N LEU A 188 8.78 -15.25 7.83
CA LEU A 188 10.18 -14.86 8.09
C LEU A 188 10.74 -15.51 9.35
N SER A 189 9.91 -15.64 10.39
CA SER A 189 10.25 -16.40 11.61
C SER A 189 10.58 -17.87 11.30
N PHE A 190 9.87 -18.50 10.36
CA PHE A 190 10.22 -19.86 9.91
C PHE A 190 11.57 -19.90 9.20
N PHE A 191 11.91 -18.90 8.38
CA PHE A 191 13.23 -18.82 7.74
C PHE A 191 14.36 -18.62 8.77
N ALA A 192 14.13 -17.78 9.78
CA ALA A 192 15.08 -17.62 10.89
C ALA A 192 15.29 -18.94 11.66
N ALA A 193 14.22 -19.69 11.92
CA ALA A 193 14.29 -21.02 12.54
C ALA A 193 15.06 -22.03 11.67
N GLN A 194 14.85 -22.01 10.34
CA GLN A 194 15.59 -22.82 9.37
C GLN A 194 17.09 -22.48 9.37
N ALA A 195 17.45 -21.21 9.52
CA ALA A 195 18.85 -20.77 9.65
C ALA A 195 19.48 -21.12 11.00
N GLY A 196 18.73 -21.73 11.92
CA GLY A 196 19.23 -22.22 13.20
C GLY A 196 19.07 -21.22 14.36
N ALA A 197 18.16 -20.26 14.28
CA ALA A 197 17.85 -19.37 15.41
C ALA A 197 17.52 -20.15 16.68
N ARG A 198 18.09 -19.70 17.81
CA ARG A 198 17.82 -20.26 19.14
C ARG A 198 16.40 -19.93 19.59
N LYS A 199 15.99 -18.69 19.37
CA LYS A 199 14.70 -18.14 19.76
C LYS A 199 14.27 -17.05 18.78
N VAL A 200 13.00 -17.01 18.41
CA VAL A 200 12.39 -15.98 17.57
C VAL A 200 11.16 -15.43 18.29
N TYR A 201 11.13 -14.13 18.51
CA TYR A 201 9.95 -13.41 18.98
C TYR A 201 9.22 -12.82 17.77
N ALA A 202 8.03 -13.33 17.48
CA ALA A 202 7.27 -12.94 16.30
C ALA A 202 6.11 -12.02 16.72
N VAL A 203 6.30 -10.71 16.55
CA VAL A 203 5.32 -9.69 16.99
C VAL A 203 4.36 -9.38 15.86
N GLU A 204 3.06 -9.49 16.10
CA GLU A 204 2.01 -9.18 15.12
C GLU A 204 0.80 -8.51 15.79
N ALA A 205 0.38 -7.37 15.25
CA ALA A 205 -0.66 -6.55 15.85
C ALA A 205 -2.07 -6.90 15.39
N SER A 206 -2.22 -7.49 14.20
CA SER A 206 -3.51 -7.93 13.67
C SER A 206 -3.93 -9.29 14.24
N THR A 207 -5.15 -9.72 13.90
CA THR A 207 -5.65 -11.06 14.23
C THR A 207 -4.85 -12.18 13.54
N MET A 208 -3.98 -11.87 12.57
CA MET A 208 -3.11 -12.83 11.92
C MET A 208 -2.15 -13.53 12.89
N ALA A 209 -1.85 -12.92 14.05
CA ALA A 209 -1.07 -13.54 15.12
C ALA A 209 -1.65 -14.92 15.53
N GLN A 210 -2.97 -15.09 15.52
CA GLN A 210 -3.62 -16.36 15.84
C GLN A 210 -3.30 -17.44 14.78
N HIS A 211 -3.26 -17.06 13.51
CA HIS A 211 -2.89 -17.97 12.43
C HIS A 211 -1.39 -18.30 12.43
N ALA A 212 -0.53 -17.33 12.74
CA ALA A 212 0.90 -17.58 12.94
C ALA A 212 1.13 -18.60 14.07
N GLU A 213 0.42 -18.46 15.19
CA GLU A 213 0.50 -19.41 16.31
C GLU A 213 0.06 -20.83 15.89
N VAL A 214 -1.01 -20.96 15.09
CA VAL A 214 -1.42 -22.26 14.52
C VAL A 214 -0.31 -22.85 13.63
N LEU A 215 0.34 -22.04 12.80
CA LEU A 215 1.45 -22.49 11.96
C LEU A 215 2.67 -22.91 12.78
N VAL A 216 3.03 -22.17 13.83
CA VAL A 216 4.13 -22.51 14.74
C VAL A 216 3.88 -23.87 15.41
N ASN A 217 2.67 -24.07 15.93
CA ASN A 217 2.26 -25.32 16.56
C ASN A 217 2.31 -26.50 15.58
N SER A 218 1.71 -26.35 14.40
CA SER A 218 1.66 -27.43 13.39
C SER A 218 3.02 -27.81 12.81
N ASN A 219 3.99 -26.90 12.83
CA ASN A 219 5.36 -27.16 12.38
C ASN A 219 6.30 -27.60 13.52
N GLY A 220 5.79 -27.80 14.74
CA GLY A 220 6.58 -28.29 15.88
C GLY A 220 7.71 -27.34 16.30
N LEU A 221 7.51 -26.02 16.16
CA LEU A 221 8.51 -24.99 16.46
C LEU A 221 8.19 -24.16 17.72
N THR A 222 7.30 -24.65 18.59
CA THR A 222 6.84 -23.95 19.79
C THR A 222 7.95 -23.70 20.82
N ASP A 223 9.02 -24.50 20.79
CA ASP A 223 10.21 -24.30 21.62
C ASP A 223 11.08 -23.14 21.13
N ARG A 224 10.99 -22.77 19.85
CA ARG A 224 11.84 -21.77 19.19
C ARG A 224 11.13 -20.49 18.82
N VAL A 225 9.90 -20.54 18.33
CA VAL A 225 9.15 -19.36 17.87
C VAL A 225 8.05 -19.04 18.89
N VAL A 226 8.03 -17.80 19.37
CA VAL A 226 7.02 -17.29 20.32
C VAL A 226 6.27 -16.17 19.64
N VAL A 227 4.98 -16.38 19.35
CA VAL A 227 4.13 -15.34 18.78
C VAL A 227 3.64 -14.41 19.89
N ILE A 228 3.82 -13.10 19.69
CA ILE A 228 3.44 -12.07 20.66
C ILE A 228 2.40 -11.16 19.98
N PRO A 229 1.11 -11.29 20.31
CA PRO A 229 0.08 -10.43 19.76
C PRO A 229 0.19 -9.02 20.34
N GLY A 230 0.31 -8.02 19.46
CA GLY A 230 0.36 -6.61 19.84
C GLY A 230 1.25 -5.77 18.93
N LYS A 231 1.28 -4.45 19.18
CA LYS A 231 2.15 -3.52 18.47
C LYS A 231 3.54 -3.52 19.11
N VAL A 232 4.60 -3.43 18.30
CA VAL A 232 5.98 -3.46 18.79
C VAL A 232 6.31 -2.31 19.75
N GLU A 233 5.59 -1.20 19.63
CA GLU A 233 5.66 -0.05 20.51
C GLU A 233 5.12 -0.33 21.91
N GLU A 234 4.19 -1.29 22.05
CA GLU A 234 3.39 -1.57 23.25
C GLU A 234 3.76 -2.87 23.97
N VAL A 235 4.34 -3.84 23.25
CA VAL A 235 4.75 -5.13 23.82
C VAL A 235 6.06 -5.05 24.58
N SER A 236 6.30 -6.01 25.46
CA SER A 236 7.59 -6.24 26.13
C SER A 236 8.20 -7.56 25.68
N LEU A 237 9.54 -7.59 25.58
CA LEU A 237 10.30 -8.79 25.31
C LEU A 237 11.11 -9.19 26.55
N PRO A 238 11.32 -10.49 26.81
CA PRO A 238 12.02 -10.96 28.00
C PRO A 238 13.55 -10.82 27.92
N GLU A 239 14.12 -10.65 26.72
CA GLU A 239 15.55 -10.44 26.51
C GLU A 239 15.81 -9.57 25.26
N GLN A 240 17.00 -8.95 25.17
CA GLN A 240 17.44 -8.24 23.95
C GLN A 240 17.75 -9.24 22.83
N VAL A 241 17.58 -8.81 21.58
CA VAL A 241 17.76 -9.63 20.38
C VAL A 241 19.07 -9.32 19.65
N ASP A 242 19.62 -10.32 18.95
CA ASP A 242 20.85 -10.17 18.15
C ASP A 242 20.56 -9.59 16.76
N ILE A 243 19.38 -9.87 16.20
CA ILE A 243 18.97 -9.40 14.87
C ILE A 243 17.47 -9.12 14.84
N ILE A 244 17.08 -8.03 14.17
CA ILE A 244 15.67 -7.72 13.86
C ILE A 244 15.43 -7.99 12.38
N ILE A 245 14.41 -8.78 12.08
CA ILE A 245 13.91 -9.02 10.73
C ILE A 245 12.53 -8.38 10.57
N SER A 246 12.23 -7.87 9.39
CA SER A 246 10.90 -7.38 9.03
C SER A 246 10.77 -7.25 7.52
N GLU A 247 9.53 -7.15 7.06
CA GLU A 247 9.20 -6.62 5.74
C GLU A 247 8.34 -5.36 5.94
N PRO A 248 8.96 -4.19 6.15
CA PRO A 248 8.26 -2.95 6.44
C PRO A 248 8.07 -2.05 5.21
N MET A 249 8.31 -2.55 3.99
CA MET A 249 8.36 -1.71 2.80
C MET A 249 6.97 -1.53 2.19
N GLY A 250 6.52 -0.28 2.09
CA GLY A 250 5.33 0.08 1.32
C GLY A 250 5.68 0.60 -0.09
N TYR A 251 4.68 1.10 -0.80
CA TYR A 251 4.90 1.90 -2.01
C TYR A 251 5.89 3.04 -1.77
N MET A 252 6.79 3.29 -2.74
CA MET A 252 7.90 4.24 -2.59
C MET A 252 8.75 4.01 -1.34
N LEU A 253 8.91 2.76 -0.88
CA LEU A 253 9.56 2.34 0.36
C LEU A 253 8.84 2.76 1.65
N PHE A 254 8.34 3.99 1.72
CA PHE A 254 7.91 4.64 2.97
C PHE A 254 6.41 4.52 3.27
N ASN A 255 5.55 4.23 2.29
CA ASN A 255 4.10 4.15 2.53
C ASN A 255 3.78 3.18 3.68
N GLU A 256 2.65 3.37 4.35
CA GLU A 256 2.21 2.62 5.53
C GLU A 256 2.95 2.97 6.83
N ARG A 257 4.07 3.72 6.74
CA ARG A 257 4.86 4.18 7.89
C ARG A 257 5.28 3.04 8.82
N MET A 258 5.44 1.83 8.28
CA MET A 258 5.86 0.64 9.04
C MET A 258 7.37 0.67 9.34
N LEU A 259 8.18 1.37 8.54
CA LEU A 259 9.58 1.64 8.83
C LEU A 259 9.80 2.34 10.18
N GLU A 260 8.85 3.17 10.63
CA GLU A 260 8.92 3.80 11.96
C GLU A 260 8.85 2.75 13.07
N SER A 261 7.93 1.78 12.97
CA SER A 261 7.83 0.63 13.89
C SER A 261 9.09 -0.26 13.83
N TYR A 262 9.66 -0.43 12.63
CA TYR A 262 10.90 -1.17 12.44
C TYR A 262 12.10 -0.51 13.14
N LEU A 263 12.23 0.81 13.00
CA LEU A 263 13.27 1.59 13.70
C LEU A 263 13.01 1.63 15.22
N HIS A 264 11.75 1.73 15.64
CA HIS A 264 11.35 1.71 17.05
C HIS A 264 11.76 0.39 17.74
N ALA A 265 11.66 -0.73 17.02
CA ALA A 265 12.04 -2.05 17.51
C ALA A 265 13.52 -2.15 17.91
N LYS A 266 14.40 -1.23 17.44
CA LYS A 266 15.81 -1.17 17.86
C LYS A 266 16.00 -1.00 19.37
N LYS A 267 14.99 -0.56 20.11
CA LYS A 267 15.01 -0.57 21.59
C LYS A 267 15.33 -1.98 22.15
N PHE A 268 14.95 -3.04 21.43
CA PHE A 268 15.23 -4.43 21.78
C PHE A 268 16.53 -4.98 21.19
N LEU A 269 17.19 -4.24 20.29
CA LEU A 269 18.42 -4.70 19.63
C LEU A 269 19.61 -4.58 20.58
N LYS A 270 20.46 -5.61 20.63
CA LYS A 270 21.74 -5.53 21.34
C LYS A 270 22.66 -4.48 20.69
N PRO A 271 23.62 -3.90 21.43
CA PRO A 271 24.75 -3.20 20.83
C PRO A 271 25.46 -4.15 19.84
N ASN A 272 25.72 -3.68 18.62
CA ASN A 272 26.23 -4.48 17.48
C ASN A 272 25.28 -5.56 16.93
N GLY A 273 24.00 -5.51 17.30
CA GLY A 273 22.98 -6.30 16.63
C GLY A 273 22.76 -5.81 15.19
N ASN A 274 22.19 -6.67 14.34
CA ASN A 274 21.95 -6.37 12.93
C ASN A 274 20.45 -6.18 12.61
N MET A 275 20.17 -5.67 11.41
CA MET A 275 18.81 -5.43 10.90
C MET A 275 18.70 -5.94 9.47
N PHE A 276 17.69 -6.77 9.21
CA PHE A 276 17.37 -7.30 7.89
C PHE A 276 15.94 -6.86 7.48
N PRO A 277 15.79 -5.96 6.48
CA PRO A 277 16.84 -5.30 5.68
C PRO A 277 17.68 -4.29 6.47
N THR A 278 18.90 -4.02 6.00
CA THR A 278 19.88 -3.15 6.67
C THR A 278 19.82 -1.72 6.14
N ILE A 279 19.67 -1.58 4.82
CA ILE A 279 19.53 -0.28 4.14
C ILE A 279 18.38 -0.34 3.12
N GLY A 280 17.79 0.81 2.84
CA GLY A 280 16.84 1.01 1.76
C GLY A 280 17.28 2.16 0.85
N ASP A 281 17.36 1.90 -0.45
CA ASP A 281 17.69 2.84 -1.49
C ASP A 281 16.42 3.22 -2.27
N VAL A 282 16.01 4.48 -2.19
CA VAL A 282 14.95 5.04 -3.05
C VAL A 282 15.58 5.66 -4.28
N HIS A 283 15.09 5.26 -5.44
CA HIS A 283 15.49 5.80 -6.72
C HIS A 283 14.39 6.69 -7.27
N LEU A 284 14.79 7.77 -7.93
CA LEU A 284 13.89 8.64 -8.67
C LEU A 284 14.50 9.02 -10.03
N ALA A 285 13.70 9.05 -11.09
CA ALA A 285 14.12 9.43 -12.42
C ALA A 285 13.00 10.18 -13.19
N PRO A 286 13.33 11.19 -14.01
CA PRO A 286 12.35 11.85 -14.87
C PRO A 286 11.88 10.92 -15.97
N PHE A 287 10.58 10.96 -16.29
CA PHE A 287 10.01 10.16 -17.37
C PHE A 287 9.19 11.00 -18.34
N THR A 288 9.00 10.45 -19.55
CA THR A 288 8.05 10.94 -20.54
C THR A 288 6.96 9.91 -20.82
N ASP A 289 5.70 10.27 -20.57
CA ASP A 289 4.53 9.43 -20.91
C ASP A 289 3.32 10.34 -21.16
N GLU A 290 3.15 10.74 -22.42
CA GLU A 290 2.06 11.60 -22.87
C GLU A 290 0.68 10.93 -22.67
N GLN A 291 0.62 9.61 -22.88
CA GLN A 291 -0.63 8.86 -22.77
C GLN A 291 -1.14 8.87 -21.32
N LEU A 292 -0.25 8.61 -20.35
CA LEU A 292 -0.60 8.68 -18.93
C LEU A 292 -1.05 10.08 -18.52
N TYR A 293 -0.34 11.12 -19.00
CA TYR A 293 -0.66 12.51 -18.68
C TYR A 293 -2.05 12.91 -19.23
N MET A 294 -2.33 12.57 -20.49
CA MET A 294 -3.62 12.86 -21.14
C MET A 294 -4.79 12.02 -20.60
N GLU A 295 -4.51 10.83 -20.05
CA GLU A 295 -5.52 10.02 -19.36
C GLU A 295 -6.16 10.79 -18.19
N GLN A 296 -5.38 11.57 -17.43
CA GLN A 296 -5.90 12.34 -16.30
C GLN A 296 -6.86 13.44 -16.76
N PHE A 297 -6.52 14.17 -17.83
CA PHE A 297 -7.42 15.14 -18.43
C PHE A 297 -8.67 14.50 -19.00
N THR A 298 -8.54 13.32 -19.63
CA THR A 298 -9.68 12.58 -20.19
C THR A 298 -10.68 12.20 -19.09
N LYS A 299 -10.21 11.70 -17.94
CA LYS A 299 -11.06 11.43 -16.77
C LYS A 299 -11.68 12.70 -16.20
N ALA A 300 -10.89 13.76 -16.04
CA ALA A 300 -11.38 15.04 -15.53
C ALA A 300 -12.42 15.71 -16.45
N ASN A 301 -12.32 15.51 -17.76
CA ASN A 301 -13.25 16.07 -18.73
C ASN A 301 -14.67 15.49 -18.63
N PHE A 302 -14.89 14.40 -17.87
CA PHE A 302 -16.24 14.00 -17.44
C PHE A 302 -16.99 15.17 -16.78
N TRP A 303 -16.30 15.95 -15.95
CA TRP A 303 -16.89 17.10 -15.26
C TRP A 303 -17.08 18.30 -16.19
N TYR A 304 -16.48 18.31 -17.39
CA TYR A 304 -16.61 19.41 -18.34
C TYR A 304 -17.85 19.27 -19.23
N GLN A 305 -18.97 18.91 -18.62
CA GLN A 305 -20.25 18.71 -19.29
C GLN A 305 -21.24 19.81 -18.86
N PRO A 306 -21.71 20.66 -19.79
CA PRO A 306 -22.63 21.75 -19.47
C PRO A 306 -24.08 21.28 -19.18
N SER A 307 -24.39 20.00 -19.40
CA SER A 307 -25.74 19.46 -19.20
C SER A 307 -25.74 17.95 -18.92
N PHE A 308 -25.03 17.52 -17.86
CA PHE A 308 -25.12 16.16 -17.37
C PHE A 308 -26.46 15.96 -16.67
N HIS A 309 -27.39 15.23 -17.32
CA HIS A 309 -28.78 15.10 -16.87
C HIS A 309 -29.45 16.45 -16.53
N GLY A 310 -29.16 17.50 -17.30
CA GLY A 310 -29.71 18.84 -17.09
C GLY A 310 -28.95 19.71 -16.08
N VAL A 311 -27.81 19.26 -15.55
CA VAL A 311 -26.97 20.00 -14.60
C VAL A 311 -25.61 20.32 -15.22
N ASP A 312 -25.15 21.56 -15.08
CA ASP A 312 -23.79 21.97 -15.49
C ASP A 312 -22.77 21.56 -14.43
N LEU A 313 -21.84 20.66 -14.80
CA LEU A 313 -20.77 20.17 -13.92
C LEU A 313 -19.44 20.94 -14.09
N SER A 314 -19.35 21.80 -15.12
CA SER A 314 -18.07 22.35 -15.62
C SER A 314 -17.28 23.14 -14.58
N ALA A 315 -17.97 23.73 -13.60
CA ALA A 315 -17.36 24.44 -12.47
C ALA A 315 -16.42 23.56 -11.62
N LEU A 316 -16.63 22.24 -11.59
CA LEU A 316 -15.82 21.29 -10.82
C LEU A 316 -14.65 20.68 -11.61
N ARG A 317 -14.51 20.98 -12.91
CA ARG A 317 -13.44 20.41 -13.74
C ARG A 317 -12.04 20.70 -13.17
N GLY A 318 -11.78 21.92 -12.71
CA GLY A 318 -10.49 22.30 -12.14
C GLY A 318 -10.14 21.47 -10.90
N ALA A 319 -11.10 21.34 -9.97
CA ALA A 319 -10.94 20.52 -8.77
C ALA A 319 -10.72 19.04 -9.11
N ALA A 320 -11.42 18.52 -10.12
CA ALA A 320 -11.21 17.15 -10.59
C ALA A 320 -9.81 16.93 -11.18
N VAL A 321 -9.31 17.87 -12.01
CA VAL A 321 -7.93 17.81 -12.51
C VAL A 321 -6.95 17.77 -11.33
N ASP A 322 -7.09 18.68 -10.37
CA ASP A 322 -6.20 18.71 -9.19
C ASP A 322 -6.26 17.38 -8.41
N GLU A 323 -7.43 16.79 -8.24
CA GLU A 323 -7.59 15.50 -7.56
C GLU A 323 -6.91 14.34 -8.31
N TYR A 324 -7.11 14.22 -9.62
CA TYR A 324 -6.46 13.16 -10.40
C TYR A 324 -4.93 13.30 -10.42
N PHE A 325 -4.42 14.54 -10.54
CA PHE A 325 -2.98 14.80 -10.50
C PHE A 325 -2.35 14.61 -9.12
N ARG A 326 -3.15 14.62 -8.04
CA ARG A 326 -2.70 14.31 -6.67
C ARG A 326 -2.51 12.82 -6.40
N GLN A 327 -2.95 11.93 -7.29
CA GLN A 327 -2.81 10.48 -7.12
C GLN A 327 -1.47 9.99 -7.67
N PRO A 328 -0.60 9.39 -6.85
CA PRO A 328 0.53 8.62 -7.36
C PRO A 328 0.03 7.41 -8.15
N ILE A 329 0.64 7.15 -9.30
CA ILE A 329 0.24 6.07 -10.19
C ILE A 329 1.06 4.82 -9.88
N VAL A 330 0.41 3.72 -9.51
CA VAL A 330 1.06 2.43 -9.25
C VAL A 330 0.87 1.53 -10.46
N ASP A 331 1.95 1.33 -11.20
CA ASP A 331 2.06 0.38 -12.31
C ASP A 331 3.53 0.13 -12.68
N THR A 332 3.76 -0.56 -13.80
CA THR A 332 5.09 -0.75 -14.37
C THR A 332 5.17 -0.13 -15.76
N PHE A 333 6.38 0.14 -16.23
CA PHE A 333 6.64 0.87 -17.46
C PHE A 333 7.91 0.40 -18.16
N ASP A 334 8.02 0.66 -19.46
CA ASP A 334 9.23 0.37 -20.23
C ASP A 334 10.34 1.38 -19.86
N ILE A 335 11.52 0.90 -19.49
CA ILE A 335 12.64 1.74 -19.02
C ILE A 335 13.06 2.84 -20.01
N ARG A 336 12.74 2.70 -21.31
CA ARG A 336 13.06 3.70 -22.33
C ARG A 336 12.30 5.01 -22.15
N ILE A 337 11.24 5.04 -21.33
CA ILE A 337 10.55 6.30 -20.99
C ILE A 337 11.39 7.19 -20.05
N LEU A 338 12.40 6.63 -19.38
CA LEU A 338 13.26 7.37 -18.45
C LEU A 338 14.20 8.27 -19.24
N MET A 339 14.22 9.56 -18.90
CA MET A 339 14.95 10.59 -19.65
C MET A 339 16.33 10.93 -19.07
N ALA A 340 16.65 10.38 -17.90
CA ALA A 340 17.94 10.53 -17.24
C ALA A 340 18.24 9.33 -16.33
N LYS A 341 19.50 9.20 -15.90
CA LYS A 341 19.87 8.23 -14.85
C LYS A 341 19.19 8.60 -13.54
N SER A 342 18.81 7.60 -12.75
CA SER A 342 18.18 7.83 -11.46
C SER A 342 19.12 8.50 -10.46
N VAL A 343 18.56 9.37 -9.62
CA VAL A 343 19.18 9.79 -8.37
C VAL A 343 18.78 8.80 -7.28
N LYS A 344 19.67 8.58 -6.31
CA LYS A 344 19.49 7.62 -5.22
C LYS A 344 19.51 8.33 -3.88
N TYR A 345 18.60 7.95 -2.99
CA TYR A 345 18.55 8.37 -1.59
C TYR A 345 18.55 7.14 -0.69
N THR A 346 19.51 7.05 0.23
CA THR A 346 19.72 5.86 1.06
C THR A 346 19.32 6.14 2.50
N VAL A 347 18.51 5.25 3.08
CA VAL A 347 18.24 5.20 4.52
C VAL A 347 18.97 4.00 5.10
N ASN A 348 19.86 4.25 6.05
CA ASN A 348 20.52 3.20 6.83
C ASN A 348 19.69 2.89 8.08
N PHE A 349 19.04 1.74 8.13
CA PHE A 349 18.11 1.41 9.22
C PHE A 349 18.83 1.16 10.56
N LEU A 350 20.11 0.75 10.53
CA LEU A 350 20.91 0.64 11.75
C LEU A 350 21.11 2.00 12.44
N GLU A 351 21.29 3.07 11.66
CA GLU A 351 21.65 4.40 12.14
C GLU A 351 20.43 5.34 12.30
N ALA A 352 19.46 5.25 11.39
CA ALA A 352 18.30 6.14 11.34
C ALA A 352 17.41 6.05 12.58
N LYS A 353 16.82 7.16 12.99
CA LYS A 353 15.84 7.25 14.07
C LYS A 353 14.43 7.34 13.51
N GLU A 354 13.44 7.03 14.35
CA GLU A 354 12.02 7.12 13.99
C GLU A 354 11.68 8.52 13.43
N ASP A 355 12.14 9.58 14.10
CA ASP A 355 11.87 10.97 13.73
C ASP A 355 12.52 11.40 12.39
N ASP A 356 13.57 10.71 11.94
CA ASP A 356 14.22 11.00 10.64
C ASP A 356 13.26 10.70 9.48
N LEU A 357 12.25 9.84 9.70
CA LEU A 357 11.26 9.46 8.70
C LEU A 357 10.04 10.37 8.67
N TYR A 358 9.88 11.32 9.60
CA TYR A 358 8.72 12.22 9.61
C TYR A 358 8.78 13.27 8.49
N ARG A 359 10.00 13.65 8.09
CA ARG A 359 10.25 14.62 7.02
C ARG A 359 11.47 14.20 6.22
N ILE A 360 11.24 13.62 5.05
CA ILE A 360 12.30 13.10 4.17
C ILE A 360 12.47 14.05 3.00
N GLU A 361 13.65 14.64 2.88
CA GLU A 361 13.99 15.57 1.80
C GLU A 361 15.00 14.95 0.85
N ILE A 362 14.59 14.76 -0.41
CA ILE A 362 15.40 14.15 -1.46
C ILE A 362 15.71 15.21 -2.52
N PRO A 363 16.86 15.91 -2.42
CA PRO A 363 17.30 16.80 -3.48
C PRO A 363 17.75 15.96 -4.69
N PHE A 364 17.45 16.44 -5.89
CA PHE A 364 17.85 15.79 -7.12
C PHE A 364 18.41 16.78 -8.14
N LYS A 365 19.30 16.26 -8.98
CA LYS A 365 19.84 16.95 -10.15
C LYS A 365 20.05 15.92 -11.26
N PHE A 366 19.21 15.97 -12.28
CA PHE A 366 19.23 15.06 -13.41
C PHE A 366 19.93 15.68 -14.60
N HIS A 367 20.91 14.96 -15.17
CA HIS A 367 21.48 15.30 -16.47
C HIS A 367 20.67 14.60 -17.55
N MET A 368 19.96 15.39 -18.36
CA MET A 368 19.00 14.87 -19.34
C MET A 368 19.75 14.18 -20.48
N VAL A 369 19.40 12.92 -20.74
CA VAL A 369 19.98 12.10 -21.82
C VAL A 369 19.16 12.23 -23.11
N ASN A 370 17.85 12.50 -22.97
CA ASN A 370 16.91 12.63 -24.07
C ASN A 370 16.22 14.01 -24.04
N SER A 371 15.92 14.55 -25.21
CA SER A 371 15.09 15.76 -25.36
C SER A 371 13.61 15.39 -25.38
N GLY A 372 12.76 16.15 -24.70
CA GLY A 372 11.32 15.94 -24.71
C GLY A 372 10.59 16.61 -23.55
N LEU A 373 9.30 16.27 -23.41
CA LEU A 373 8.49 16.68 -22.27
C LEU A 373 8.70 15.70 -21.10
N VAL A 374 9.17 16.23 -19.97
CA VAL A 374 9.20 15.55 -18.68
C VAL A 374 7.82 15.67 -18.06
N HIS A 375 7.13 14.54 -17.96
CA HIS A 375 5.76 14.45 -17.44
C HIS A 375 5.71 14.25 -15.94
N GLY A 376 6.79 13.76 -15.32
CA GLY A 376 6.82 13.41 -13.91
C GLY A 376 8.12 12.78 -13.46
N LEU A 377 8.11 12.31 -12.21
CA LEU A 377 9.18 11.49 -11.62
C LEU A 377 8.65 10.08 -11.36
N ALA A 378 9.42 9.08 -11.78
CA ALA A 378 9.19 7.68 -11.46
C ALA A 378 10.06 7.30 -10.26
N PHE A 379 9.52 6.46 -9.39
CA PHE A 379 10.12 6.00 -8.15
C PHE A 379 10.08 4.49 -8.06
N TRP A 380 11.17 3.93 -7.55
CA TRP A 380 11.29 2.54 -7.13
C TRP A 380 12.25 2.47 -5.95
N PHE A 381 12.39 1.29 -5.34
CA PHE A 381 13.32 1.11 -4.24
C PHE A 381 14.00 -0.25 -4.26
N ASP A 382 15.18 -0.29 -3.66
CA ASP A 382 15.90 -1.51 -3.38
C ASP A 382 16.17 -1.58 -1.89
N VAL A 383 16.19 -2.79 -1.32
CA VAL A 383 16.67 -3.00 0.05
C VAL A 383 17.80 -4.02 0.05
N ALA A 384 18.80 -3.78 0.89
CA ALA A 384 19.93 -4.68 1.03
C ALA A 384 19.95 -5.32 2.41
N PHE A 385 20.15 -6.63 2.43
CA PHE A 385 20.40 -7.44 3.61
C PHE A 385 21.90 -7.62 3.75
N ILE A 386 22.55 -6.77 4.56
CA ILE A 386 24.01 -6.76 4.73
C ILE A 386 24.35 -7.72 5.87
N GLY A 387 24.55 -8.99 5.53
CA GLY A 387 24.97 -10.01 6.49
C GLY A 387 26.49 -10.17 6.57
N SER A 388 26.93 -10.96 7.55
CA SER A 388 28.35 -11.24 7.79
C SER A 388 29.00 -12.06 6.67
N VAL A 389 28.20 -12.84 5.91
CA VAL A 389 28.70 -13.68 4.81
C VAL A 389 28.60 -12.94 3.48
N MET A 390 27.44 -12.35 3.20
CA MET A 390 27.20 -11.62 1.95
C MET A 390 26.06 -10.60 2.06
N THR A 391 26.10 -9.63 1.15
CA THR A 391 24.97 -8.72 0.91
C THR A 391 24.03 -9.29 -0.14
N VAL A 392 22.75 -9.42 0.19
CA VAL A 392 21.69 -9.80 -0.75
C VAL A 392 20.78 -8.61 -1.02
N TRP A 393 20.36 -8.40 -2.26
CA TRP A 393 19.48 -7.29 -2.65
C TRP A 393 18.10 -7.80 -3.06
N LEU A 394 17.07 -7.11 -2.60
CA LEU A 394 15.72 -7.17 -3.15
C LEU A 394 15.48 -5.85 -3.89
N SER A 395 15.30 -5.91 -5.20
CA SER A 395 15.08 -4.73 -6.03
C SER A 395 13.66 -4.69 -6.57
N THR A 396 13.08 -3.48 -6.64
CA THR A 396 11.82 -3.21 -7.33
C THR A 396 12.03 -2.34 -8.57
N ALA A 397 13.26 -2.26 -9.06
CA ALA A 397 13.60 -1.48 -10.25
C ALA A 397 12.82 -1.96 -11.48
N PRO A 398 12.45 -1.06 -12.41
CA PRO A 398 11.76 -1.43 -13.65
C PRO A 398 12.64 -2.26 -14.61
N THR A 399 13.92 -2.45 -14.30
CA THR A 399 14.85 -3.36 -14.99
C THR A 399 14.79 -4.79 -14.46
N GLU A 400 14.18 -5.01 -13.30
CA GLU A 400 14.12 -6.30 -12.60
C GLU A 400 12.75 -6.95 -12.79
N PRO A 401 12.62 -8.26 -12.47
CA PRO A 401 11.33 -8.94 -12.48
C PRO A 401 10.30 -8.22 -11.60
N LEU A 402 9.05 -8.18 -12.09
CA LEU A 402 7.98 -7.45 -11.43
C LEU A 402 7.65 -8.03 -10.05
N THR A 403 7.46 -7.14 -9.08
CA THR A 403 7.01 -7.44 -7.72
C THR A 403 5.63 -6.83 -7.47
N HIS A 404 4.96 -7.21 -6.38
CA HIS A 404 3.66 -6.63 -6.03
C HIS A 404 3.70 -5.14 -5.67
N TRP A 405 4.89 -4.57 -5.42
CA TRP A 405 5.06 -3.13 -5.20
C TRP A 405 4.99 -2.32 -6.49
N TYR A 406 5.21 -2.95 -7.64
CA TYR A 406 5.35 -2.28 -8.94
C TYR A 406 6.37 -1.12 -8.84
N GLN A 407 6.14 -0.06 -9.60
CA GLN A 407 6.80 1.23 -9.45
C GLN A 407 5.74 2.31 -9.22
N VAL A 408 6.17 3.50 -8.79
CA VAL A 408 5.26 4.62 -8.55
C VAL A 408 5.64 5.80 -9.42
N ARG A 409 4.68 6.40 -10.11
CA ARG A 409 4.90 7.58 -10.95
C ARG A 409 4.09 8.77 -10.43
N CYS A 410 4.78 9.88 -10.21
CA CYS A 410 4.18 11.14 -9.77
C CYS A 410 4.22 12.12 -10.94
N LEU A 411 3.06 12.51 -11.46
CA LEU A 411 2.97 13.49 -12.54
C LEU A 411 3.30 14.89 -12.02
N LEU A 412 3.86 15.73 -12.88
CA LEU A 412 3.91 17.18 -12.70
C LEU A 412 2.58 17.77 -13.18
N GLN A 413 2.09 18.84 -12.56
CA GLN A 413 0.88 19.51 -13.04
C GLN A 413 1.07 20.07 -14.46
N SER A 414 2.23 20.68 -14.71
CA SER A 414 2.64 21.14 -16.03
C SER A 414 3.93 20.42 -16.44
N PRO A 415 3.97 19.75 -17.61
CA PRO A 415 5.18 19.07 -18.06
C PRO A 415 6.29 20.09 -18.37
N LEU A 416 7.54 19.67 -18.20
CA LEU A 416 8.70 20.52 -18.44
C LEU A 416 9.41 20.07 -19.71
N PHE A 417 9.61 20.98 -20.67
CA PHE A 417 10.45 20.68 -21.82
C PHE A 417 11.92 20.81 -21.45
N ALA A 418 12.70 19.75 -21.68
CA ALA A 418 14.14 19.73 -21.49
C ALA A 418 14.83 19.14 -22.72
N LYS A 419 16.02 19.65 -23.05
CA LYS A 419 16.86 19.11 -24.12
C LYS A 419 17.89 18.14 -23.55
N ALA A 420 18.34 17.20 -24.37
CA ALA A 420 19.51 16.40 -24.02
C ALA A 420 20.70 17.32 -23.71
N GLY A 421 21.37 17.06 -22.58
CA GLY A 421 22.43 17.92 -22.03
C GLY A 421 21.95 18.98 -21.03
N ASP A 422 20.66 19.30 -20.99
CA ASP A 422 20.09 20.17 -19.95
C ASP A 422 20.17 19.48 -18.58
N THR A 423 20.01 20.29 -17.54
CA THR A 423 19.94 19.80 -16.17
C THR A 423 18.60 20.15 -15.56
N MET A 424 17.97 19.15 -14.94
CA MET A 424 16.72 19.34 -14.20
C MET A 424 16.99 19.14 -12.71
N SER A 425 16.83 20.19 -11.92
CA SER A 425 17.09 20.17 -10.48
C SER A 425 15.82 20.41 -9.67
N GLY A 426 15.83 19.99 -8.42
CA GLY A 426 14.66 20.12 -7.56
C GLY A 426 14.73 19.31 -6.29
N THR A 427 13.57 19.18 -5.64
CA THR A 427 13.42 18.46 -4.37
C THR A 427 12.12 17.68 -4.38
N ALA A 428 12.17 16.41 -3.97
CA ALA A 428 11.02 15.63 -3.54
C ALA A 428 11.00 15.62 -2.00
N LEU A 429 9.96 16.18 -1.40
CA LEU A 429 9.77 16.29 0.04
C LEU A 429 8.59 15.42 0.45
N LEU A 430 8.83 14.44 1.31
CA LEU A 430 7.80 13.56 1.87
C LEU A 430 7.57 13.95 3.34
N ILE A 431 6.34 14.31 3.68
CA ILE A 431 5.93 14.67 5.04
C ILE A 431 4.95 13.63 5.55
N ALA A 432 5.29 12.97 6.65
CA ALA A 432 4.45 11.96 7.27
C ALA A 432 3.12 12.56 7.74
N ASN A 433 2.01 11.88 7.44
CA ASN A 433 0.67 12.26 7.87
C ASN A 433 0.06 11.20 8.80
N LYS A 434 -1.02 11.56 9.50
CA LYS A 434 -1.65 10.69 10.52
C LYS A 434 -2.43 9.50 9.94
N ARG A 435 -2.57 9.41 8.61
CA ARG A 435 -3.27 8.33 7.90
C ARG A 435 -2.33 7.20 7.49
N GLN A 436 -1.18 7.06 8.18
CA GLN A 436 -0.14 6.07 7.89
C GLN A 436 0.43 6.21 6.48
N SER A 437 0.64 7.44 6.01
CA SER A 437 1.19 7.70 4.67
C SER A 437 1.93 9.05 4.64
N TYR A 438 2.25 9.52 3.44
CA TYR A 438 3.02 10.75 3.21
C TYR A 438 2.30 11.69 2.25
N ASP A 439 2.35 12.98 2.57
CA ASP A 439 2.09 14.04 1.63
C ASP A 439 3.40 14.31 0.88
N ILE A 440 3.37 14.22 -0.46
CA ILE A 440 4.55 14.33 -1.31
C ILE A 440 4.52 15.67 -2.04
N SER A 441 5.50 16.53 -1.80
CA SER A 441 5.71 17.77 -2.54
C SER A 441 6.90 17.60 -3.49
N ILE A 442 6.66 17.71 -4.79
CA ILE A 442 7.71 17.68 -5.81
C ILE A 442 7.82 19.06 -6.42
N VAL A 443 9.03 19.59 -6.46
CA VAL A 443 9.36 20.82 -7.17
C VAL A 443 10.52 20.53 -8.10
N ALA A 444 10.36 20.82 -9.39
CA ALA A 444 11.38 20.61 -10.41
C ALA A 444 11.54 21.85 -11.28
N GLN A 445 12.76 22.12 -11.73
CA GLN A 445 13.06 23.16 -12.71
C GLN A 445 14.08 22.68 -13.74
N VAL A 446 13.98 23.16 -14.97
CA VAL A 446 15.03 23.03 -15.98
C VAL A 446 15.97 24.21 -15.83
N ASP A 447 17.22 23.96 -15.44
CA ASP A 447 18.19 24.97 -15.01
C ASP A 447 18.50 25.99 -16.12
N GLN A 448 18.54 25.54 -17.38
CA GLN A 448 18.88 26.38 -18.53
C GLN A 448 17.76 27.33 -18.96
N THR A 449 16.49 26.95 -18.74
CA THR A 449 15.33 27.74 -19.19
C THR A 449 14.64 28.47 -18.04
N GLY A 450 14.87 28.06 -16.79
CA GLY A 450 14.14 28.53 -15.62
C GLY A 450 12.69 28.04 -15.57
N SER A 451 12.26 27.17 -16.49
CA SER A 451 10.91 26.59 -16.48
C SER A 451 10.76 25.70 -15.24
N LYS A 452 9.72 25.98 -14.44
CA LYS A 452 9.48 25.34 -13.16
C LYS A 452 8.10 24.70 -13.13
N SER A 453 8.00 23.55 -12.48
CA SER A 453 6.75 22.87 -12.22
C SER A 453 6.77 22.27 -10.82
N SER A 454 5.60 22.08 -10.26
CA SER A 454 5.43 21.46 -8.95
C SER A 454 4.16 20.63 -8.90
N ASN A 455 4.11 19.70 -7.97
CA ASN A 455 2.88 19.00 -7.63
C ASN A 455 2.87 18.60 -6.15
N LEU A 456 1.68 18.46 -5.58
CA LEU A 456 1.44 17.91 -4.26
C LEU A 456 0.63 16.63 -4.44
N LEU A 457 1.09 15.51 -3.89
CA LEU A 457 0.44 14.20 -4.03
C LEU A 457 0.12 13.60 -2.67
N ASP A 458 -0.91 12.77 -2.62
CA ASP A 458 -1.31 12.03 -1.42
C ASP A 458 -1.03 10.53 -1.63
N LEU A 459 0.02 10.02 -0.99
CA LEU A 459 0.40 8.61 -1.11
C LEU A 459 -0.61 7.65 -0.46
N LYS A 460 -1.57 8.16 0.33
CA LYS A 460 -2.66 7.34 0.88
C LYS A 460 -3.68 6.94 -0.18
N ASN A 461 -3.79 7.71 -1.28
CA ASN A 461 -4.77 7.49 -2.34
C ASN A 461 -4.11 7.26 -3.72
N PRO A 462 -3.34 6.16 -3.88
CA PRO A 462 -2.73 5.85 -5.16
C PRO A 462 -3.78 5.37 -6.19
N PHE A 463 -3.51 5.64 -7.47
CA PHE A 463 -4.27 5.06 -8.57
C PHE A 463 -3.55 3.82 -9.12
N PHE A 464 -4.17 2.66 -8.94
CA PHE A 464 -3.67 1.39 -9.48
C PHE A 464 -4.01 1.28 -10.97
N ARG A 465 -2.99 1.33 -11.82
CA ARG A 465 -3.16 1.34 -13.29
C ARG A 465 -2.71 0.04 -13.97
N TYR A 466 -2.07 -0.88 -13.24
CA TYR A 466 -1.59 -2.13 -13.82
C TYR A 466 -2.74 -2.99 -14.36
N THR A 467 -2.65 -3.36 -15.63
CA THR A 467 -3.66 -4.20 -16.33
C THR A 467 -3.13 -5.56 -16.76
N GLY A 468 -1.85 -5.86 -16.50
CA GLY A 468 -1.17 -7.05 -17.02
C GLY A 468 -0.69 -6.93 -18.47
N SER A 469 -1.02 -5.83 -19.16
CA SER A 469 -0.51 -5.57 -20.51
C SER A 469 0.98 -5.20 -20.49
N THR A 470 1.73 -5.64 -21.50
CA THR A 470 3.14 -5.28 -21.64
C THR A 470 3.26 -3.77 -21.85
N PRO A 471 4.09 -3.06 -21.07
CA PRO A 471 4.30 -1.63 -21.28
C PRO A 471 4.78 -1.31 -22.69
N ALA A 472 4.18 -0.31 -23.31
CA ALA A 472 4.60 0.17 -24.61
C ALA A 472 5.86 1.05 -24.47
N PRO A 473 6.84 0.93 -25.38
CA PRO A 473 7.96 1.85 -25.40
C PRO A 473 7.56 3.23 -25.93
N PRO A 474 8.42 4.25 -25.73
CA PRO A 474 8.18 5.57 -26.29
C PRO A 474 7.94 5.51 -27.81
N PRO A 475 7.01 6.32 -28.36
CA PRO A 475 6.79 6.40 -29.80
C PRO A 475 8.10 6.61 -30.58
N GLY A 476 8.27 5.87 -31.68
CA GLY A 476 9.49 5.90 -32.49
C GLY A 476 10.62 4.98 -32.00
N SER A 477 10.42 4.25 -30.90
CA SER A 477 11.40 3.28 -30.36
C SER A 477 11.13 1.83 -30.79
N HIS A 478 10.27 1.62 -31.80
CA HIS A 478 9.97 0.31 -32.35
C HIS A 478 11.04 -0.10 -33.37
N TYR A 479 11.63 -1.28 -33.20
CA TYR A 479 12.56 -1.87 -34.17
C TYR A 479 11.85 -2.68 -35.26
N THR A 480 10.57 -3.00 -35.05
CA THR A 480 9.70 -3.65 -36.03
C THR A 480 8.73 -2.63 -36.60
N SER A 481 8.51 -2.71 -37.91
CA SER A 481 7.49 -1.87 -38.53
C SER A 481 6.10 -2.21 -37.97
N PRO A 482 5.17 -1.26 -37.82
CA PRO A 482 3.79 -1.54 -37.45
C PRO A 482 3.13 -2.59 -38.37
N SER A 483 3.55 -2.61 -39.64
CA SER A 483 3.16 -3.60 -40.64
C SER A 483 3.64 -5.01 -40.26
N GLU A 484 4.91 -5.19 -39.90
CA GLU A 484 5.43 -6.50 -39.46
C GLU A 484 4.78 -6.98 -38.17
N ASN A 485 4.49 -6.09 -37.21
CA ASN A 485 3.71 -6.47 -36.03
C ASN A 485 2.30 -6.93 -36.43
N MET A 486 1.62 -6.25 -37.36
CA MET A 486 0.31 -6.67 -37.86
C MET A 486 0.36 -8.04 -38.56
N TRP A 487 1.41 -8.32 -39.34
CA TRP A 487 1.61 -9.62 -39.99
C TRP A 487 1.93 -10.74 -39.00
N ASN A 488 2.74 -10.46 -37.96
CA ASN A 488 3.10 -11.43 -36.93
C ASN A 488 1.92 -11.77 -36.00
N THR A 489 1.05 -10.80 -35.71
CA THR A 489 -0.21 -11.03 -34.97
C THR A 489 -1.34 -11.51 -35.90
N GLY A 490 -1.12 -11.47 -37.22
CA GLY A 490 -2.12 -11.71 -38.27
C GLY A 490 -2.46 -13.18 -38.55
N GLY A 491 -1.74 -14.13 -37.95
CA GLY A 491 -2.00 -15.57 -38.11
C GLY A 491 -3.34 -16.08 -37.56
N ALA A 492 -4.14 -15.22 -36.91
CA ALA A 492 -5.44 -15.56 -36.33
C ALA A 492 -6.63 -14.81 -36.95
N TYR A 493 -6.46 -14.11 -38.08
CA TYR A 493 -7.61 -13.56 -38.81
C TYR A 493 -8.13 -14.59 -39.81
N ASN A 494 -9.13 -15.34 -39.36
CA ASN A 494 -9.91 -16.25 -40.17
C ASN A 494 -10.57 -15.44 -41.32
N MET A 495 -10.09 -15.63 -42.56
CA MET A 495 -10.75 -15.15 -43.78
C MET A 495 -12.09 -15.88 -43.95
N SER A 496 -13.10 -15.54 -43.16
CA SER A 496 -14.42 -16.16 -43.31
C SER A 496 -15.60 -15.30 -42.82
N GLN A 497 -15.50 -13.97 -42.87
CA GLN A 497 -16.68 -13.11 -42.82
C GLN A 497 -16.53 -11.94 -43.79
N GLY A 498 -17.30 -12.00 -44.87
CA GLY A 498 -17.37 -10.96 -45.88
C GLY A 498 -17.95 -9.67 -45.30
N MET A 499 -17.30 -8.55 -45.63
CA MET A 499 -17.87 -7.22 -45.41
C MET A 499 -19.10 -7.04 -46.29
N THR A 500 -20.28 -6.92 -45.67
CA THR A 500 -21.46 -6.35 -46.32
C THR A 500 -21.33 -4.82 -46.32
N VAL A 501 -21.05 -4.26 -47.50
CA VAL A 501 -21.11 -2.82 -47.75
C VAL A 501 -22.51 -2.47 -48.24
N SER A 502 -23.26 -1.69 -47.46
CA SER A 502 -24.52 -1.07 -47.87
C SER A 502 -24.30 0.41 -48.18
N GLY A 503 -24.59 0.84 -49.41
CA GLY A 503 -24.62 2.24 -49.79
C GLY A 503 -24.42 2.50 -51.28
N THR A 504 -25.41 2.17 -52.10
CA THR A 504 -25.46 2.46 -53.53
C THR A 504 -25.95 3.89 -53.82
N GLN A 505 -25.24 4.65 -54.65
CA GLN A 505 -25.85 5.56 -55.64
C GLN A 505 -25.08 5.53 -56.99
N THR A 506 -25.75 4.91 -57.96
CA THR A 506 -25.78 5.10 -59.43
C THR A 506 -24.73 5.96 -60.16
N GLN A 507 -24.00 5.36 -61.12
CA GLN A 507 -23.99 5.68 -62.58
C GLN A 507 -22.96 4.82 -63.36
N PRO A 508 -23.10 4.66 -64.71
CA PRO A 508 -22.87 3.38 -65.38
C PRO A 508 -21.51 3.18 -66.08
N ASN A 509 -21.16 1.89 -66.21
CA ASN A 509 -20.08 1.22 -66.95
C ASN A 509 -19.59 1.87 -68.26
N LEU A 510 -18.25 1.90 -68.45
CA LEU A 510 -17.57 1.61 -69.73
C LEU A 510 -16.16 1.00 -69.48
N PRO A 511 -15.63 0.12 -70.36
CA PRO A 511 -14.66 -0.92 -69.98
C PRO A 511 -13.17 -0.56 -70.19
N VAL A 512 -12.37 -1.34 -69.48
CA VAL A 512 -10.90 -1.47 -69.49
C VAL A 512 -10.32 -1.68 -70.89
N TYR A 513 -9.20 -1.01 -71.19
CA TYR A 513 -8.19 -1.50 -72.14
C TYR A 513 -6.80 -1.39 -71.52
N ILE A 514 -6.19 -2.56 -71.29
CA ILE A 514 -4.77 -2.73 -70.98
C ILE A 514 -4.02 -2.67 -72.31
N HIS A 515 -3.01 -1.80 -72.40
CA HIS A 515 -2.03 -1.87 -73.47
C HIS A 515 -0.62 -1.81 -72.89
N VAL A 516 0.07 -2.94 -72.99
CA VAL A 516 1.50 -3.10 -72.72
C VAL A 516 2.19 -3.19 -74.09
N PRO A 517 3.25 -2.40 -74.32
CA PRO A 517 4.28 -2.84 -75.24
C PRO A 517 5.65 -2.94 -74.55
N ASN A 518 6.23 -4.13 -74.66
CA ASN A 518 7.65 -4.42 -74.54
C ASN A 518 8.45 -3.66 -75.61
N ALA A 519 9.64 -3.14 -75.26
CA ALA A 519 10.87 -3.27 -76.06
C ALA A 519 12.11 -2.69 -75.34
N GLU A 520 13.00 -3.61 -74.99
CA GLU A 520 14.47 -3.60 -75.18
C GLU A 520 15.29 -2.32 -74.91
N HIS A 521 16.16 -2.46 -73.89
CA HIS A 521 17.31 -1.61 -73.59
C HIS A 521 18.46 -1.80 -74.60
N ARG A 522 19.09 -0.68 -75.01
CA ARG A 522 20.53 -0.60 -75.33
C ARG A 522 21.15 0.67 -74.75
N ASP A 523 22.38 0.51 -74.31
CA ASP A 523 23.18 1.35 -73.41
C ASP A 523 23.59 2.73 -73.94
N SER A 524 23.74 3.70 -73.02
CA SER A 524 24.99 4.47 -72.88
C SER A 524 25.00 5.36 -71.62
N ASN A 525 26.10 5.24 -70.87
CA ASN A 525 26.48 5.95 -69.64
C ASN A 525 26.32 7.48 -69.66
N HIS A 526 25.93 8.07 -68.52
CA HIS A 526 26.68 9.14 -67.86
C HIS A 526 26.34 9.25 -66.37
N THR A 527 27.39 9.36 -65.57
CA THR A 527 27.49 9.39 -64.10
C THR A 527 27.05 10.72 -63.47
N HIS A 528 26.24 10.64 -62.41
CA HIS A 528 26.45 11.22 -61.05
C HIS A 528 25.11 11.50 -60.35
N SER A 529 24.85 10.82 -59.21
CA SER A 529 24.54 11.44 -57.90
C SER A 529 23.83 10.48 -56.93
N ARG A 530 24.50 10.27 -55.79
CA ARG A 530 24.00 9.97 -54.42
C ARG A 530 23.09 8.75 -54.13
N MET A 531 23.48 8.12 -53.01
CA MET A 531 22.67 7.55 -51.91
C MET A 531 22.45 6.02 -51.90
N GLY A 532 22.80 5.42 -50.77
CA GLY A 532 22.26 4.14 -50.31
C GLY A 532 23.24 2.96 -50.32
N SER A 533 23.69 2.54 -49.13
CA SER A 533 24.16 1.16 -48.94
C SER A 533 23.82 0.69 -47.52
N ILE A 534 22.61 0.13 -47.40
CA ILE A 534 22.33 -1.01 -46.55
C ILE A 534 22.37 -2.22 -47.49
N MET A 535 23.26 -3.19 -47.23
CA MET A 535 23.24 -4.49 -47.89
C MET A 535 22.87 -5.55 -46.85
N SER A 536 21.75 -6.21 -47.14
CA SER A 536 21.29 -7.47 -46.58
C SER A 536 22.17 -8.61 -47.11
N THR A 537 22.42 -9.64 -46.31
CA THR A 537 22.83 -10.97 -46.79
C THR A 537 21.76 -11.97 -46.38
N GLY A 538 21.22 -12.66 -47.38
CA GLY A 538 20.08 -13.56 -47.29
C GLY A 538 20.43 -15.01 -46.97
N ILE A 539 19.36 -15.72 -46.58
CA ILE A 539 19.24 -17.16 -46.30
C ILE A 539 19.13 -17.94 -47.62
N VAL A 540 19.71 -19.14 -47.67
CA VAL A 540 19.42 -20.19 -48.65
C VAL A 540 19.00 -21.47 -47.91
N GLN A 541 17.89 -22.08 -48.34
CA GLN A 541 17.31 -23.34 -47.86
C GLN A 541 17.63 -24.48 -48.85
N GLY A 542 17.77 -25.73 -48.39
CA GLY A 542 17.67 -26.89 -49.29
C GLY A 542 18.05 -28.29 -48.76
N SER A 543 17.02 -29.10 -48.49
CA SER A 543 16.88 -30.56 -48.78
C SER A 543 17.33 -31.65 -47.78
N ALA A 544 16.63 -32.79 -47.89
CA ALA A 544 16.27 -33.78 -46.87
C ALA A 544 17.00 -35.14 -46.96
N GLY A 545 16.96 -35.93 -45.88
CA GLY A 545 17.32 -37.37 -45.88
C GLY A 545 17.24 -38.04 -44.49
N GLN A 546 16.52 -39.16 -44.38
CA GLN A 546 16.42 -40.13 -43.27
C GLN A 546 16.31 -41.55 -43.91
N PRO A 547 16.52 -42.72 -43.23
CA PRO A 547 17.02 -43.00 -41.86
C PRO A 547 18.01 -44.22 -41.66
N ALA A 548 18.62 -44.28 -40.45
CA ALA A 548 18.98 -45.45 -39.57
C ALA A 548 20.12 -46.45 -39.90
N PRO A 549 20.66 -47.28 -38.94
CA PRO A 549 20.74 -47.17 -37.45
C PRO A 549 22.12 -47.56 -36.80
N SER A 550 22.38 -47.15 -35.54
CA SER A 550 23.01 -48.03 -34.51
C SER A 550 23.09 -47.40 -33.10
N SER A 551 22.32 -48.00 -32.17
CA SER A 551 22.54 -48.22 -30.73
C SER A 551 23.47 -47.32 -29.88
N SER A 552 22.89 -46.66 -28.87
CA SER A 552 23.12 -47.05 -27.45
C SER A 552 22.20 -46.27 -26.50
N THR A 553 21.63 -47.04 -25.58
CA THR A 553 20.58 -46.78 -24.60
C THR A 553 21.00 -45.82 -23.49
N TYR A 554 20.18 -44.81 -23.14
CA TYR A 554 19.97 -44.35 -21.75
C TYR A 554 18.64 -43.57 -21.67
N TYR A 555 17.74 -44.02 -20.80
CA TYR A 555 16.42 -43.43 -20.54
C TYR A 555 16.52 -42.18 -19.65
N PRO A 556 15.67 -41.17 -19.90
CA PRO A 556 15.02 -40.48 -18.79
C PRO A 556 13.48 -40.47 -18.91
N ILE A 557 12.88 -40.53 -17.74
CA ILE A 557 11.46 -40.68 -17.43
C ILE A 557 10.68 -39.40 -17.77
N ASN A 558 9.53 -39.59 -18.42
CA ASN A 558 8.51 -38.59 -18.69
C ASN A 558 7.78 -38.16 -17.41
N SER A 559 7.64 -36.84 -17.24
CA SER A 559 6.42 -36.23 -16.68
C SER A 559 6.32 -34.78 -17.14
N GLN A 560 5.85 -34.60 -18.37
CA GLN A 560 5.29 -33.35 -18.87
C GLN A 560 3.91 -33.15 -18.23
N PHE A 561 3.74 -32.09 -17.45
CA PHE A 561 2.42 -31.51 -17.19
C PHE A 561 2.26 -30.26 -18.05
N THR A 562 1.23 -30.30 -18.89
CA THR A 562 0.86 -29.29 -19.87
C THR A 562 0.34 -28.02 -19.18
N MET A 563 1.07 -26.91 -19.32
CA MET A 563 0.58 -25.56 -18.98
C MET A 563 -0.35 -25.09 -20.10
N GLY A 564 -1.64 -25.03 -19.81
CA GLY A 564 -2.67 -24.57 -20.74
C GLY A 564 -3.95 -24.19 -20.01
N GLY A 565 -3.95 -23.02 -19.36
CA GLY A 565 -5.14 -22.40 -18.78
C GLY A 565 -5.02 -20.87 -18.87
N PRO A 566 -6.10 -20.13 -19.12
CA PRO A 566 -6.05 -18.68 -19.28
C PRO A 566 -5.62 -17.98 -17.98
N ALA A 567 -4.90 -16.88 -18.11
CA ALA A 567 -4.49 -16.03 -16.98
C ALA A 567 -5.74 -15.50 -16.26
N ILE A 568 -5.89 -15.88 -14.99
CA ILE A 568 -6.91 -15.32 -14.10
C ILE A 568 -6.43 -13.92 -13.70
N SER A 569 -7.25 -12.92 -13.98
CA SER A 569 -7.03 -11.51 -13.65
C SER A 569 -6.84 -11.30 -12.14
N MET A 570 -5.62 -10.93 -11.73
CA MET A 570 -5.19 -10.74 -10.34
C MET A 570 -5.19 -9.25 -9.93
N ALA A 571 -6.35 -8.61 -10.00
CA ALA A 571 -6.53 -7.25 -9.49
C ALA A 571 -7.92 -7.13 -8.86
N SER A 572 -7.99 -7.15 -7.53
CA SER A 572 -9.16 -6.64 -6.80
C SER A 572 -8.86 -5.21 -6.36
N PRO A 573 -9.52 -4.19 -6.93
CA PRO A 573 -9.45 -2.83 -6.39
C PRO A 573 -10.18 -2.76 -5.05
N MET A 574 -9.83 -1.77 -4.22
CA MET A 574 -10.70 -1.29 -3.14
C MET A 574 -12.03 -0.82 -3.75
N ALA A 575 -13.01 -1.72 -3.84
CA ALA A 575 -14.40 -1.34 -4.06
C ALA A 575 -15.03 -1.14 -2.68
N ILE A 576 -15.32 0.12 -2.35
CA ILE A 576 -16.30 0.45 -1.30
C ILE A 576 -17.65 -0.09 -1.81
N PRO A 577 -18.35 -0.99 -1.10
CA PRO A 577 -19.66 -1.43 -1.55
C PRO A 577 -20.63 -0.25 -1.42
N SER A 578 -20.99 0.35 -2.56
CA SER A 578 -22.15 1.22 -2.66
C SER A 578 -23.40 0.36 -2.45
N ASN A 579 -23.96 0.37 -1.25
CA ASN A 579 -25.29 -0.17 -0.99
C ASN A 579 -26.32 0.66 -1.76
N THR A 580 -26.69 0.22 -2.96
CA THR A 580 -27.87 0.71 -3.66
C THR A 580 -29.10 0.17 -2.95
N VAL A 581 -29.73 0.99 -2.11
CA VAL A 581 -31.05 0.70 -1.56
C VAL A 581 -32.07 0.94 -2.68
N HIS A 582 -32.60 -0.14 -3.24
CA HIS A 582 -33.80 -0.10 -4.06
C HIS A 582 -34.97 0.38 -3.19
N TYR A 583 -35.44 1.61 -3.41
CA TYR A 583 -36.80 1.98 -3.07
C TYR A 583 -37.70 1.54 -4.24
N GLY A 584 -38.46 0.47 -4.01
CA GLY A 584 -39.62 0.13 -4.80
C GLY A 584 -40.85 0.88 -4.29
N SER A 585 -41.64 1.36 -5.26
CA SER A 585 -42.94 2.06 -5.21
C SER A 585 -43.01 3.39 -4.47
#